data_AF-A0A523Z345-F1
#
_entry.id   AF-A0A523Z345-F1
#
_cell.length_a   1.000
_cell.length_b   1.000
_cell.length_c   1.000
_cell.angle_alpha   90.00
_cell.angle_beta   90.00
_cell.angle_gamma   90.00
#
_symmetry.space_group_name_H-M   'P 1'
#
loop_
_entity.id
_entity.type
_entity.pdbx_description
1 polymer ?
#
loop_
_entity_poly.entity_id
_entity_poly.type
_entity_poly.pdbx_seq_one_letter_code
_entity_poly.pdbx_strand_id
1 'polypeptide(L)' 'MNETDKLRVLIPHWVEHNNEHAQEFRDWAAQAGEIAQDILDAAEAMSRVNTHLLSALEKLGGSIPHGHG' A
#
# COMPACT_ATOMS: atom_id res chain seq x y z
N MET A 1 10.89 -19.56 -7.89
CA MET A 1 10.78 -18.08 -7.77
C MET A 1 11.93 -17.63 -6.89
N ASN A 2 12.78 -16.70 -7.35
CA ASN A 2 13.83 -16.15 -6.50
C ASN A 2 13.25 -15.08 -5.54
N GLU A 3 14.05 -14.60 -4.60
CA GLU A 3 13.60 -13.63 -3.60
C GLU A 3 13.09 -12.32 -4.23
N THR A 4 13.74 -11.85 -5.30
CA THR A 4 13.32 -10.68 -6.08
C THR A 4 11.95 -10.89 -6.73
N ASP A 5 11.73 -12.03 -7.37
CA ASP A 5 10.44 -12.35 -8.01
C ASP A 5 9.32 -12.45 -6.97
N LYS A 6 9.62 -12.98 -5.77
CA LYS A 6 8.67 -12.99 -4.65
C LYS A 6 8.29 -11.58 -4.22
N LEU A 7 9.25 -10.66 -4.11
CA LEU A 7 8.99 -9.25 -3.80
C LEU A 7 8.17 -8.55 -4.89
N ARG A 8 8.41 -8.86 -6.17
CA ARG A 8 7.64 -8.31 -7.30
C ARG A 8 6.17 -8.75 -7.31
N VAL A 9 5.84 -9.84 -6.64
CA VAL A 9 4.45 -10.28 -6.39
C VAL A 9 3.89 -9.66 -5.11
N LEU A 10 4.65 -9.65 -4.02
CA LEU A 10 4.19 -9.17 -2.72
C LEU A 10 3.96 -7.66 -2.66
N ILE A 11 4.82 -6.87 -3.29
CA ILE A 11 4.72 -5.40 -3.24
C ILE A 11 3.36 -4.89 -3.76
N PRO A 12 2.87 -5.31 -4.94
CA PRO A 12 1.52 -4.96 -5.39
C PRO A 12 0.42 -5.31 -4.37
N HIS A 13 0.47 -6.51 -3.77
CA HIS A 13 -0.51 -6.94 -2.76
C HIS A 13 -0.46 -6.06 -1.49
N TRP A 14 0.72 -5.67 -1.03
CA TRP A 14 0.84 -4.76 0.10
C TRP A 14 0.32 -3.36 -0.22
N VAL A 15 0.57 -2.85 -1.43
CA VAL A 15 0.04 -1.55 -1.87
C VAL A 15 -1.49 -1.57 -1.91
N GLU A 16 -2.09 -2.64 -2.45
CA GLU A 16 -3.54 -2.85 -2.45
C GLU A 16 -4.10 -2.83 -1.02
N HIS A 17 -3.54 -3.64 -0.12
CA HIS A 17 -3.99 -3.71 1.26
C HIS A 17 -3.82 -2.40 2.04
N ASN A 18 -2.71 -1.69 1.83
CA ASN A 18 -2.48 -0.38 2.43
C ASN A 18 -3.51 0.66 1.95
N ASN A 19 -3.98 0.57 0.70
CA ASN A 19 -5.04 1.45 0.20
C ASN A 19 -6.39 1.12 0.87
N GLU A 20 -6.70 -0.16 1.08
CA GLU A 20 -7.89 -0.58 1.84
C GLU A 20 -7.87 -0.03 3.26
N HIS A 21 -6.75 -0.19 3.98
CA HIS A 21 -6.58 0.37 5.32
C HIS A 21 -6.65 1.90 5.34
N ALA A 22 -6.01 2.58 4.39
CA ALA A 22 -6.07 4.03 4.33
C ALA A 22 -7.51 4.53 4.07
N GLN A 23 -8.31 3.80 3.29
CA GLN A 23 -9.72 4.13 3.10
C GLN A 23 -10.53 3.91 4.39
N GLU A 24 -10.35 2.76 5.04
CA GLU A 24 -11.02 2.46 6.31
C GLU A 24 -10.69 3.50 7.39
N PHE A 25 -9.43 3.95 7.47
CA PHE A 25 -9.02 5.02 8.38
C PHE A 25 -9.76 6.34 8.08
N ARG A 26 -9.89 6.73 6.81
CA ARG A 26 -10.63 7.93 6.43
C ARG A 26 -12.11 7.83 6.80
N ASP A 27 -12.71 6.66 6.61
CA ASP A 27 -14.11 6.41 6.94
C ASP A 27 -14.35 6.53 8.47
N TRP A 28 -13.42 6.03 9.29
CA TRP A 28 -13.47 6.20 10.74
C TRP A 28 -13.18 7.62 11.19
N ALA A 29 -12.23 8.32 10.56
CA ALA A 29 -11.90 9.69 10.91
C ALA A 29 -13.11 10.63 10.79
N ALA A 30 -14.03 10.37 9.84
CA ALA A 30 -15.27 11.15 9.67
C ALA A 30 -16.18 11.14 10.91
N GLN A 31 -16.05 10.14 11.79
CA GLN A 31 -16.86 9.99 13.02
C GLN A 31 -16.03 10.02 14.30
N ALA A 32 -14.71 10.27 14.22
CA ALA A 32 -13.80 10.11 15.34
C ALA A 32 -13.62 11.36 16.22
N GLY A 33 -14.28 12.47 15.91
CA GLY A 33 -14.25 13.68 16.75
C GLY A 33 -12.83 14.22 16.95
N GLU A 34 -12.37 14.29 18.20
CA GLU A 34 -11.08 14.90 18.56
C GLU A 34 -9.85 14.13 18.01
N ILE A 35 -9.97 12.83 17.77
CA ILE A 35 -8.85 12.00 17.25
C ILE A 35 -8.85 11.89 15.72
N ALA A 36 -9.77 12.58 15.02
CA ALA A 36 -9.90 12.48 13.57
C ALA A 36 -8.61 12.81 12.83
N GLN A 37 -7.87 13.83 13.30
CA GLN A 37 -6.62 14.24 12.65
C GLN A 37 -5.54 13.17 12.73
N ASP A 38 -5.36 12.53 13.89
CA ASP A 38 -4.37 11.46 14.06
C ASP A 38 -4.65 10.26 13.13
N ILE A 39 -5.93 9.94 12.94
CA ILE A 39 -6.36 8.86 12.03
C ILE A 39 -6.15 9.26 10.57
N LEU A 40 -6.40 10.52 10.19
CA LEU A 40 -6.11 11.01 8.84
C LEU A 40 -4.61 11.01 8.54
N ASP A 41 -3.78 11.37 9.52
CA ASP A 41 -2.33 11.35 9.40
C ASP A 41 -1.81 9.90 9.22
N ALA A 42 -2.44 8.93 9.88
CA ALA A 42 -2.16 7.51 9.67
C ALA A 42 -2.53 7.05 8.25
N ALA A 43 -3.68 7.49 7.71
CA ALA A 43 -4.07 7.21 6.33
C ALA A 43 -3.09 7.82 5.31
N GLU A 44 -2.59 9.02 5.57
CA GLU A 44 -1.58 9.67 4.73
C GLU A 44 -0.22 8.95 4.80
N ALA A 45 0.15 8.47 5.99
CA ALA A 45 1.36 7.67 6.17
C ALA A 45 1.32 6.38 5.32
N MET A 46 0.17 5.71 5.22
CA MET A 46 -0.01 4.56 4.33
C MET A 46 0.24 4.92 2.86
N SER A 47 -0.23 6.08 2.41
CA SER A 47 0.05 6.56 1.05
C SER A 47 1.56 6.79 0.81
N ARG A 48 2.30 7.31 1.79
CA ARG A 48 3.76 7.46 1.71
C ARG A 48 4.48 6.11 1.65
N VAL A 49 4.05 5.14 2.45
CA VAL A 49 4.55 3.75 2.37
C VAL A 49 4.35 3.19 0.96
N ASN A 50 3.18 3.39 0.37
CA ASN A 50 2.88 2.95 -0.99
C ASN A 50 3.82 3.58 -2.03
N THR A 51 4.14 4.87 -1.91
CA THR A 51 5.12 5.53 -2.78
C THR A 51 6.50 4.86 -2.71
N HIS A 52 6.98 4.53 -1.51
CA HIS A 52 8.27 3.85 -1.35
C HIS A 52 8.25 2.41 -1.88
N LEU A 53 7.16 1.69 -1.65
CA LEU A 53 6.95 0.34 -2.17
C LEU A 53 6.93 0.32 -3.71
N LEU A 54 6.20 1.23 -4.35
CA LEU A 54 6.16 1.34 -5.80
C LEU A 54 7.54 1.71 -6.38
N SER A 55 8.29 2.61 -5.74
CA SER A 55 9.66 2.92 -6.14
C SER A 55 10.59 1.70 -6.01
N ALA A 56 10.41 0.87 -4.97
CA ALA A 56 11.14 -0.39 -4.86
C ALA A 56 10.77 -1.36 -5.99
N LEU A 57 9.48 -1.48 -6.32
CA LEU A 57 9.00 -2.32 -7.42
C LEU A 57 9.59 -1.90 -8.78
N GLU A 58 9.66 -0.59 -9.05
CA GLU A 58 10.30 -0.06 -10.25
C GLU A 58 11.77 -0.47 -10.34
N LYS A 59 12.53 -0.36 -9.23
CA LYS A 59 13.94 -0.80 -9.16
C LYS A 59 14.11 -2.30 -9.34
N LEU A 60 13.09 -3.10 -9.04
CA LEU A 60 13.07 -4.54 -9.28
C LEU A 60 12.62 -4.94 -10.70
N GLY A 61 12.33 -3.96 -11.57
CA GLY A 61 11.89 -4.20 -12.95
C GLY A 61 10.38 -4.36 -13.13
N GLY A 62 9.58 -3.78 -12.24
CA GLY A 62 8.11 -3.77 -12.31
C GLY A 62 7.45 -5.05 -11.81
N SER A 63 6.12 -5.09 -11.77
CA SER A 63 5.36 -6.30 -11.40
C SER A 63 5.56 -7.42 -12.42
N ILE A 64 5.43 -8.67 -11.96
CA ILE A 64 5.40 -9.83 -12.86
C ILE A 64 3.96 -10.00 -13.35
N PRO A 65 3.68 -9.94 -14.66
CA PRO A 65 2.36 -10.26 -15.20
C PRO A 65 2.01 -11.70 -14.78
N HIS A 66 0.85 -11.91 -14.17
CA HIS A 66 0.33 -13.25 -13.97
C HIS A 66 0.06 -13.85 -15.35
N GLY A 67 0.97 -14.70 -15.82
CA GLY A 67 0.76 -15.48 -17.03
C GLY A 67 -0.41 -16.43 -16.81
N HIS A 68 -1.59 -16.07 -17.31
CA HIS A 68 -2.62 -17.05 -17.65
C HIS A 68 -2.15 -17.76 -18.92
N GLY A 69 -1.44 -18.87 -18.72
CA GLY A 69 -1.26 -19.91 -19.73
C GLY A 69 -2.36 -20.96 -19.64
#